data_AF-A0A7R9ESY7-F1
#
_entry.id   AF-A0A7R9ESY7-F1
#
_cell.length_a   1.000
_cell.length_b   1.000
_cell.length_c   1.000
_cell.angle_alpha   90.00
_cell.angle_beta   90.00
_cell.angle_gamma   90.00
#
_symmetry.space_group_name_H-M   'P 1'
#
loop_
_entity.id
_entity.type
_entity.pdbx_description
1 polymer ?
#
loop_
_entity_poly.entity_id
_entity_poly.type
_entity_poly.pdbx_seq_one_letter_code
_entity_poly.pdbx_strand_id
1 'polypeptide(L)'
;MSVITPQITRLSSRVIRILGCNPGPMTLQGTNTYLVGTGKRRILVDAGDVNVPEYINSLNSVLKEENVELEHIIVTHWHQDHIGGVKNVIENTENGILIISIHVNLIRVVHTPGHTTDHIVLCLVEEQAIFSGDCILGEGTAVFENLYDYMNSLNIVLQLNPDIIYPGHGPVVEVICNLSL
;
A
#
# COMPACT_ATOMS: atom_id res chain seq x y z
N MET A 1 -21.20 -5.25 -9.41
CA MET A 1 -20.24 -5.22 -10.55
C MET A 1 -18.91 -4.79 -9.98
N SER A 2 -17.86 -5.58 -10.15
CA SER A 2 -16.49 -5.18 -9.77
C SER A 2 -16.15 -3.86 -10.45
N VAL A 3 -15.57 -2.93 -9.70
CA VAL A 3 -15.02 -1.69 -10.27
C VAL A 3 -13.85 -2.08 -11.19
N ILE A 4 -13.86 -1.57 -12.43
CA ILE A 4 -12.70 -1.72 -13.31
C ILE A 4 -11.59 -0.83 -12.74
N THR A 5 -10.52 -1.45 -12.28
CA THR A 5 -9.39 -0.76 -11.67
C THR A 5 -8.25 -0.73 -12.67
N PRO A 6 -7.86 0.45 -13.22
CA PRO A 6 -6.74 0.52 -14.14
C PRO A 6 -5.45 0.07 -13.47
N GLN A 7 -4.60 -0.62 -14.23
CA GLN A 7 -3.33 -1.18 -13.76
C GLN A 7 -2.39 -0.11 -13.19
N ILE A 8 -2.37 1.09 -13.78
CA ILE A 8 -1.63 2.24 -13.26
C ILE A 8 -2.62 3.39 -13.07
N THR A 9 -2.59 4.05 -11.92
CA THR A 9 -3.46 5.21 -11.64
C THR A 9 -2.73 6.21 -10.76
N ARG A 10 -2.61 7.45 -11.20
CA ARG A 10 -2.20 8.57 -10.33
C ARG A 10 -3.40 8.97 -9.46
N LEU A 11 -3.29 8.75 -8.16
CA LEU A 11 -4.34 9.01 -7.18
C LEU A 11 -4.22 10.42 -6.58
N SER A 12 -3.00 10.94 -6.46
CA SER A 12 -2.75 12.30 -6.00
C SER A 12 -1.46 12.86 -6.62
N SER A 13 -1.07 14.06 -6.20
CA SER A 13 0.24 14.62 -6.56
C SER A 13 1.42 13.80 -6.01
N ARG A 14 1.19 12.97 -4.98
CA ARG A 14 2.20 12.16 -4.29
C ARG A 14 2.06 10.66 -4.52
N VAL A 15 0.87 10.19 -4.84
CA VAL A 15 0.56 8.75 -4.84
C VAL A 15 0.21 8.28 -6.24
N ILE A 16 0.98 7.31 -6.74
CA ILE A 16 0.66 6.54 -7.94
C ILE A 16 0.46 5.09 -7.50
N ARG A 17 -0.70 4.53 -7.81
CA ARG A 17 -0.99 3.11 -7.60
C ARG A 17 -0.58 2.32 -8.84
N ILE A 18 0.07 1.18 -8.60
CA ILE A 18 0.41 0.17 -9.61
C ILE A 18 -0.17 -1.15 -9.12
N LEU A 19 -1.05 -1.79 -9.90
CA LEU A 19 -1.58 -3.10 -9.55
C LEU A 19 -0.51 -4.18 -9.72
N GLY A 20 -0.47 -5.11 -8.76
CA GLY A 20 0.43 -6.27 -8.73
C GLY A 20 0.14 -7.33 -9.80
N CYS A 21 -0.86 -7.12 -10.67
CA CYS A 21 -1.25 -8.03 -11.76
C CYS A 21 -1.53 -9.48 -11.29
N ASN A 22 -2.03 -9.63 -10.06
CA ASN A 22 -2.26 -10.90 -9.37
C ASN A 22 -3.73 -11.00 -8.87
N PRO A 23 -4.75 -10.91 -9.75
CA PRO A 23 -6.15 -10.95 -9.33
C PRO A 23 -6.53 -12.32 -8.78
N GLY A 24 -7.42 -12.35 -7.80
CA GLY A 24 -7.79 -13.58 -7.12
C GLY A 24 -8.87 -13.39 -6.06
N PRO A 25 -9.36 -14.49 -5.46
CA PRO A 25 -10.41 -14.44 -4.44
C PRO A 25 -10.04 -13.61 -3.20
N MET A 26 -8.75 -13.58 -2.85
CA MET A 26 -8.23 -12.84 -1.71
C MET A 26 -7.65 -11.47 -2.09
N THR A 27 -7.12 -11.35 -3.31
CA THR A 27 -6.42 -10.14 -3.79
C THR A 27 -7.31 -9.21 -4.63
N LEU A 28 -8.58 -9.60 -4.85
CA LEU A 28 -9.54 -8.87 -5.68
C LEU A 28 -9.00 -8.64 -7.10
N GLN A 29 -8.86 -7.38 -7.53
CA GLN A 29 -8.29 -7.00 -8.82
C GLN A 29 -6.75 -7.15 -8.87
N GLY A 30 -6.11 -7.39 -7.72
CA GLY A 30 -4.68 -7.50 -7.52
C GLY A 30 -4.23 -6.69 -6.29
N THR A 31 -2.99 -6.92 -5.84
CA THR A 31 -2.40 -6.08 -4.78
C THR A 31 -2.22 -4.66 -5.30
N ASN A 32 -2.67 -3.68 -4.55
CA ASN A 32 -2.35 -2.30 -4.78
C ASN A 32 -0.95 -2.02 -4.21
N THR A 33 0.03 -1.77 -5.08
CA THR A 33 1.30 -1.19 -4.65
C THR A 33 1.28 0.31 -4.91
N TYR A 34 2.03 1.07 -4.10
CA TYR A 34 1.99 2.53 -4.15
C TYR A 34 3.37 3.13 -4.25
N LEU A 35 3.60 3.92 -5.30
CA LEU A 35 4.76 4.79 -5.42
C LEU A 35 4.43 6.15 -4.78
N VAL A 36 5.16 6.49 -3.72
CA VAL A 36 4.84 7.61 -2.82
C VAL A 36 5.99 8.63 -2.80
N GLY A 37 5.64 9.89 -3.02
CA GLY A 37 6.54 11.04 -2.91
C GLY A 37 6.47 11.98 -4.11
N THR A 38 7.01 13.19 -3.95
CA THR A 38 7.10 14.20 -5.03
C THR A 38 8.49 14.33 -5.63
N GLY A 39 9.52 13.81 -4.95
CA GLY A 39 10.92 13.92 -5.35
C GLY A 39 11.34 12.93 -6.43
N LYS A 40 12.64 13.00 -6.74
CA LYS A 40 13.33 12.07 -7.66
C LYS A 40 13.58 10.69 -7.08
N ARG A 41 13.55 10.57 -5.76
CA ARG A 41 13.58 9.30 -5.04
C ARG A 41 12.24 9.12 -4.33
N ARG A 42 11.62 7.96 -4.48
CA ARG A 42 10.26 7.68 -3.98
C ARG A 42 10.21 6.35 -3.24
N ILE A 43 9.23 6.23 -2.36
CA ILE A 43 8.99 5.02 -1.56
C ILE A 43 8.00 4.14 -2.30
N LEU A 44 8.25 2.83 -2.34
CA LEU A 44 7.29 1.83 -2.77
C LEU A 44 6.63 1.20 -1.53
N VAL A 45 5.30 1.19 -1.47
CA VAL A 45 4.52 0.47 -0.46
C VAL A 45 4.00 -0.82 -1.08
N ASP A 46 4.37 -1.96 -0.47
CA ASP A 46 4.18 -3.33 -0.94
C ASP A 46 4.77 -3.61 -2.32
N ALA A 47 4.92 -4.89 -2.65
CA ALA A 47 5.64 -5.33 -3.85
C ALA A 47 4.90 -6.38 -4.66
N GLY A 48 3.64 -6.68 -4.36
CA GLY A 48 2.88 -7.69 -5.09
C GLY A 48 3.39 -9.11 -4.83
N ASP A 49 2.93 -10.04 -5.67
CA ASP A 49 3.25 -11.46 -5.57
C ASP A 49 4.59 -11.82 -6.26
N VAL A 50 5.13 -12.98 -5.92
CA VAL A 50 6.37 -13.50 -6.49
C VAL A 50 6.21 -13.83 -7.98
N ASN A 51 7.23 -13.50 -8.78
CA ASN A 51 7.31 -13.86 -10.20
C ASN A 51 6.12 -13.39 -11.05
N VAL A 52 5.69 -12.13 -10.91
CA VAL A 52 4.71 -11.49 -11.80
C VAL A 52 5.42 -10.49 -12.75
N PRO A 53 5.85 -10.91 -13.97
CA PRO A 53 6.63 -10.03 -14.86
C PRO A 53 5.84 -8.81 -15.34
N GLU A 54 4.52 -8.95 -15.47
CA GLU A 54 3.64 -7.86 -15.88
C GLU A 54 3.68 -6.69 -14.89
N TYR A 55 3.67 -6.99 -13.59
CA TYR A 55 3.82 -5.99 -12.54
C TYR A 55 5.18 -5.28 -12.63
N ILE A 56 6.27 -6.03 -12.81
CA ILE A 56 7.61 -5.44 -12.96
C ILE A 56 7.69 -4.52 -14.18
N ASN A 57 7.06 -4.90 -15.29
CA ASN A 57 6.97 -4.05 -16.47
C ASN A 57 6.21 -2.74 -16.20
N SER A 58 5.09 -2.80 -15.48
CA SER A 58 4.32 -1.61 -15.07
C SER A 58 5.09 -0.72 -14.10
N LEU A 59 5.76 -1.30 -13.12
CA LEU A 59 6.58 -0.55 -12.18
C LEU A 59 7.71 0.18 -12.93
N ASN A 60 8.44 -0.53 -13.78
CA ASN A 60 9.53 0.05 -14.56
C ASN A 60 9.05 1.12 -15.55
N SER A 61 7.86 0.96 -16.14
CA SER A 61 7.29 2.00 -17.01
C SER A 61 6.99 3.26 -16.20
N VAL A 62 6.38 3.14 -15.01
CA VAL A 62 6.11 4.29 -14.14
C VAL A 62 7.40 4.96 -13.67
N LEU A 63 8.40 4.20 -13.20
CA LEU A 63 9.68 4.77 -12.75
C LEU A 63 10.36 5.58 -13.87
N LYS A 64 10.34 5.05 -15.10
CA LYS A 64 10.90 5.70 -16.29
C LYS A 64 10.12 6.95 -16.71
N GLU A 65 8.79 6.87 -16.78
CA GLU A 65 7.91 7.98 -17.18
C GLU A 65 7.97 9.14 -16.18
N GLU A 66 7.97 8.82 -14.89
CA GLU A 66 8.13 9.80 -13.81
C GLU A 66 9.56 10.32 -13.68
N ASN A 67 10.52 9.63 -14.29
CA ASN A 67 11.96 9.88 -14.18
C ASN A 67 12.38 9.93 -12.70
N VAL A 68 12.12 8.83 -11.97
CA VAL A 68 12.37 8.66 -10.53
C VAL A 68 13.02 7.31 -10.23
N GLU A 69 13.69 7.26 -9.09
CA GLU A 69 14.35 6.08 -8.53
C GLU A 69 13.63 5.63 -7.25
N LEU A 70 13.74 4.35 -6.92
CA LEU A 70 13.23 3.83 -5.64
C LEU A 70 14.24 4.10 -4.52
N GLU A 71 13.79 4.71 -3.43
CA GLU A 71 14.60 4.93 -2.23
C GLU A 71 14.43 3.80 -1.22
N HIS A 72 13.18 3.40 -1.00
CA HIS A 72 12.79 2.41 -0.01
C HIS A 72 11.63 1.57 -0.51
N ILE A 73 11.56 0.32 -0.04
CA ILE A 73 10.38 -0.53 -0.12
C ILE A 73 9.90 -0.75 1.30
N ILE A 74 8.63 -0.43 1.58
CA ILE A 74 7.99 -0.70 2.86
C ILE A 74 6.91 -1.75 2.62
N VAL A 75 6.99 -2.85 3.34
CA VAL A 75 6.02 -3.94 3.26
C VAL A 75 5.10 -3.87 4.47
N THR A 76 3.80 -3.98 4.24
CA THR A 76 2.77 -3.88 5.28
C THR A 76 2.73 -5.10 6.18
N HIS A 77 2.94 -6.30 5.63
CA HIS A 77 2.99 -7.56 6.37
C HIS A 77 3.57 -8.72 5.53
N TRP A 78 3.75 -9.89 6.15
CA TRP A 78 4.47 -11.03 5.56
C TRP A 78 3.77 -11.78 4.41
N HIS A 79 2.47 -11.57 4.14
CA HIS A 79 1.77 -12.36 3.11
C HIS A 79 2.42 -12.19 1.73
N GLN A 80 2.40 -13.28 0.95
CA GLN A 80 3.19 -13.40 -0.28
C GLN A 80 2.79 -12.40 -1.35
N ASP A 81 1.52 -12.03 -1.41
CA ASP A 81 0.99 -11.04 -2.34
C ASP A 81 1.39 -9.60 -1.99
N HIS A 82 2.05 -9.36 -0.85
CA HIS A 82 2.63 -8.07 -0.47
C HIS A 82 4.17 -8.09 -0.49
N ILE A 83 4.80 -9.16 0.01
CA ILE A 83 6.27 -9.28 0.09
C ILE A 83 6.90 -9.99 -1.10
N GLY A 84 6.14 -10.79 -1.84
CA GLY A 84 6.67 -11.78 -2.79
C GLY A 84 7.48 -11.16 -3.92
N GLY A 85 7.04 -10.00 -4.42
CA GLY A 85 7.74 -9.29 -5.49
C GLY A 85 8.96 -8.49 -5.05
N VAL A 86 9.27 -8.37 -3.74
CA VAL A 86 10.40 -7.55 -3.24
C VAL A 86 11.71 -7.92 -3.92
N LYS A 87 12.01 -9.21 -4.02
CA LYS A 87 13.23 -9.69 -4.68
C LYS A 87 13.24 -9.31 -6.17
N ASN A 88 12.12 -9.49 -6.86
CA ASN A 88 12.02 -9.14 -8.28
C ASN A 88 12.17 -7.62 -8.49
N VAL A 89 11.60 -6.78 -7.62
CA VAL A 89 11.76 -5.32 -7.68
C VAL A 89 13.23 -4.93 -7.51
N ILE A 90 13.91 -5.48 -6.49
CA ILE A 90 15.32 -5.20 -6.22
C ILE A 90 16.22 -5.61 -7.41
N GLU A 91 15.98 -6.79 -7.99
CA GLU A 91 16.79 -7.30 -9.10
C GLU A 91 16.58 -6.50 -10.41
N ASN A 92 15.45 -5.81 -10.55
CA ASN A 92 15.06 -5.10 -11.77
C ASN A 92 15.10 -3.57 -11.65
N THR A 93 15.56 -3.02 -10.52
CA THR A 93 15.72 -1.58 -10.30
C THR A 93 17.17 -1.24 -9.96
N GLU A 94 17.73 -0.22 -10.60
CA GLU A 94 19.11 0.21 -10.35
C GLU A 94 19.19 0.91 -8.98
N ASN A 95 19.78 0.23 -7.99
CA ASN A 95 20.15 0.71 -6.64
C ASN A 95 19.00 1.14 -5.70
N GLY A 96 18.88 0.39 -4.58
CA GLY A 96 18.24 0.84 -3.35
C GLY A 96 17.80 -0.29 -2.41
N ILE A 97 18.73 -0.91 -1.66
CA ILE A 97 18.39 -1.59 -0.40
C ILE A 97 18.98 -0.80 0.75
N LEU A 98 18.13 -0.30 1.64
CA LEU A 98 18.48 -0.13 3.05
C LEU A 98 17.22 -0.28 3.91
N ILE A 99 17.21 -1.32 4.75
CA ILE A 99 16.34 -1.45 5.92
C ILE A 99 16.97 -0.61 7.05
N ILE A 100 16.15 0.18 7.76
CA ILE A 100 16.17 0.54 9.20
C ILE A 100 15.71 2.00 9.43
N SER A 101 14.68 2.14 10.27
CA SER A 101 14.19 3.35 10.96
C SER A 101 13.98 4.60 10.12
N ILE A 102 12.74 4.77 9.65
CA ILE A 102 12.28 5.95 8.93
C ILE A 102 12.20 7.14 9.90
N HIS A 103 13.15 8.07 9.82
CA HIS A 103 12.88 9.48 10.13
C HIS A 103 12.58 10.19 8.81
N VAL A 104 11.35 10.07 8.34
CA VAL A 104 10.82 10.98 7.31
C VAL A 104 9.59 11.62 7.89
N ASN A 105 9.57 12.95 7.94
CA ASN A 105 8.41 13.73 8.38
C ASN A 105 7.12 13.44 7.55
N LEU A 106 7.23 12.65 6.48
CA LEU A 106 6.17 12.33 5.53
C LEU A 106 5.34 11.08 5.89
N ILE A 107 6.00 9.97 6.31
CA ILE A 107 5.33 8.68 6.58
C ILE A 107 5.50 8.28 8.04
N ARG A 108 4.39 8.18 8.78
CA ARG A 108 4.36 7.60 10.12
C ARG A 108 3.98 6.12 10.04
N VAL A 109 4.74 5.25 10.70
CA VAL A 109 4.42 3.82 10.81
C VAL A 109 3.60 3.57 12.08
N VAL A 110 2.50 2.83 11.96
CA VAL A 110 1.64 2.44 13.08
C VAL A 110 1.51 0.92 13.06
N HIS A 111 1.93 0.25 14.14
CA HIS A 111 1.72 -1.19 14.28
C HIS A 111 0.25 -1.47 14.53
N THR A 112 -0.35 -2.31 13.69
CA THR A 112 -1.78 -2.62 13.67
C THR A 112 -1.98 -4.14 13.52
N PRO A 113 -1.61 -4.94 14.54
CA PRO A 113 -1.75 -6.39 14.47
C PRO A 113 -3.22 -6.81 14.38
N GLY A 114 -3.46 -8.03 13.93
CA GLY A 114 -4.80 -8.61 13.89
C GLY A 114 -5.04 -9.34 12.59
N HIS A 115 -4.84 -8.67 11.45
CA HIS A 115 -4.76 -9.33 10.15
C HIS A 115 -3.63 -10.38 10.18
N THR A 116 -2.42 -9.91 10.47
CA THR A 116 -1.26 -10.70 10.88
C THR A 116 -0.60 -10.05 12.10
N THR A 117 0.29 -10.77 12.78
CA THR A 117 0.98 -10.24 13.97
C THR A 117 1.93 -9.08 13.69
N ASP A 118 2.47 -9.00 12.47
CA ASP A 118 3.45 -7.99 12.04
C ASP A 118 2.83 -6.82 11.26
N HIS A 119 1.51 -6.82 11.05
CA HIS A 119 0.83 -5.86 10.18
C HIS A 119 1.03 -4.42 10.62
N ILE A 120 1.33 -3.53 9.67
CA ILE A 120 1.44 -2.09 9.87
C ILE A 120 0.50 -1.29 8.96
N VAL A 121 0.06 -0.15 9.46
CA VAL A 121 -0.54 0.93 8.67
C VAL A 121 0.48 2.06 8.52
N LEU A 122 0.53 2.66 7.35
CA LEU A 122 1.39 3.81 7.06
C LEU A 122 0.54 5.07 6.93
N CYS A 123 0.85 6.13 7.67
CA CYS A 123 0.17 7.43 7.54
C CYS A 123 0.99 8.38 6.68
N LEU A 124 0.43 8.84 5.57
CA LEU A 124 0.94 9.94 4.77
C LEU A 124 0.41 11.26 5.34
N VAL A 125 1.20 11.88 6.19
CA VAL A 125 0.77 13.02 7.02
C VAL A 125 0.33 14.22 6.18
N GLU A 126 1.00 14.47 5.05
CA GLU A 126 0.71 15.61 4.17
C GLU A 126 -0.63 15.53 3.44
N GLU A 127 -1.22 14.33 3.32
CA GLU A 127 -2.51 14.11 2.65
C GLU A 127 -3.59 13.62 3.61
N GLN A 128 -3.34 13.63 4.94
CA GLN A 128 -4.22 13.05 5.96
C GLN A 128 -4.70 11.64 5.53
N ALA A 129 -3.79 10.88 4.92
CA ALA A 129 -4.08 9.63 4.23
C ALA A 129 -3.42 8.46 4.94
N ILE A 130 -4.01 7.26 4.80
CA ILE A 130 -3.36 6.03 5.25
C ILE A 130 -3.25 5.00 4.14
N PHE A 131 -2.15 4.23 4.14
CA PHE A 131 -2.05 2.96 3.43
C PHE A 131 -2.40 1.86 4.42
N SER A 132 -3.57 1.24 4.25
CA SER A 132 -4.13 0.34 5.27
C SER A 132 -3.65 -1.10 5.18
N GLY A 133 -2.94 -1.47 4.11
CA GLY A 133 -2.67 -2.88 3.80
C GLY A 133 -3.98 -3.67 3.83
N ASP A 134 -3.97 -4.78 4.54
CA ASP A 134 -5.11 -5.69 4.67
C ASP A 134 -5.92 -5.47 5.96
N CYS A 135 -5.63 -4.41 6.71
CA CYS A 135 -6.44 -4.01 7.85
C CYS A 135 -7.80 -3.45 7.42
N ILE A 136 -7.84 -2.70 6.31
CA ILE A 136 -9.08 -2.19 5.69
C ILE A 136 -8.95 -2.37 4.18
N LEU A 137 -9.93 -3.04 3.57
CA LEU A 137 -10.00 -3.26 2.13
C LEU A 137 -10.93 -2.24 1.45
N GLY A 138 -10.71 -2.00 0.16
CA GLY A 138 -11.53 -1.10 -0.64
C GLY A 138 -12.93 -1.64 -0.93
N GLU A 139 -13.08 -2.96 -0.92
CA GLU A 139 -14.35 -3.65 -1.05
C GLU A 139 -14.33 -4.97 -0.26
N GLY A 140 -15.50 -5.43 0.16
CA GLY A 140 -15.62 -6.66 0.95
C GLY A 140 -15.16 -6.51 2.40
N THR A 141 -14.65 -7.59 2.98
CA THR A 141 -14.24 -7.68 4.38
C THR A 141 -12.85 -8.29 4.49
N ALA A 142 -12.00 -7.73 5.34
CA ALA A 142 -10.70 -8.31 5.67
C ALA A 142 -10.83 -9.62 6.47
N VAL A 143 -9.83 -10.49 6.34
CA VAL A 143 -9.63 -11.67 7.20
C VAL A 143 -8.62 -11.33 8.28
N PHE A 144 -8.64 -12.05 9.41
CA PHE A 144 -7.72 -11.80 10.52
C PHE A 144 -7.34 -13.08 11.26
N GLU A 145 -6.10 -13.14 11.74
CA GLU A 145 -5.59 -14.17 12.65
C GLU A 145 -6.15 -14.00 14.07
N ASN A 146 -6.28 -12.75 14.55
CA ASN A 146 -6.73 -12.44 15.90
C ASN A 146 -7.75 -11.28 15.91
N LEU A 147 -9.00 -11.60 16.28
CA LEU A 147 -10.08 -10.62 16.33
C LEU A 147 -9.86 -9.52 17.38
N TYR A 148 -9.30 -9.84 18.54
CA TYR A 148 -9.09 -8.85 19.60
C TYR A 148 -8.08 -7.80 19.17
N ASP A 149 -6.94 -8.23 18.62
CA ASP A 149 -5.92 -7.33 18.10
C ASP A 149 -6.44 -6.54 16.90
N TYR A 150 -7.17 -7.20 16.00
CA TYR A 150 -7.79 -6.55 14.84
C TYR A 150 -8.74 -5.42 15.25
N MET A 151 -9.61 -5.65 16.24
CA MET A 151 -10.53 -4.62 16.74
C MET A 151 -9.79 -3.46 17.43
N ASN A 152 -8.71 -3.74 18.17
CA ASN A 152 -7.87 -2.69 18.76
C ASN A 152 -7.16 -1.86 17.67
N SER A 153 -6.67 -2.51 16.62
CA SER A 153 -6.07 -1.87 15.46
C SER A 153 -7.06 -0.98 14.71
N LEU A 154 -8.29 -1.42 14.51
CA LEU A 154 -9.34 -0.58 13.92
C LEU A 154 -9.64 0.65 14.79
N ASN A 155 -9.68 0.50 16.12
CA ASN A 155 -9.84 1.64 17.02
C ASN A 155 -8.68 2.65 16.91
N ILE A 156 -7.45 2.16 16.76
CA ILE A 156 -6.28 3.01 16.49
C ILE A 156 -6.46 3.74 15.16
N VAL A 157 -6.81 3.01 14.08
CA VAL A 157 -7.02 3.58 12.74
C VAL A 157 -8.10 4.67 12.74
N LEU A 158 -9.20 4.47 13.46
CA LEU A 158 -10.24 5.49 13.65
C LEU A 158 -9.68 6.77 14.30
N GLN A 159 -8.80 6.65 15.29
CA GLN A 159 -8.16 7.79 15.95
C GLN A 159 -7.14 8.52 15.07
N LEU A 160 -6.65 7.89 13.99
CA LEU A 160 -5.81 8.56 13.00
C LEU A 160 -6.60 9.57 12.17
N ASN A 161 -7.94 9.45 12.15
CA ASN A 161 -8.87 10.31 11.42
C ASN A 161 -8.40 10.58 9.97
N PRO A 162 -8.22 9.52 9.15
CA PRO A 162 -7.81 9.70 7.77
C PRO A 162 -8.97 10.26 6.93
N ASP A 163 -8.66 11.15 5.99
CA ASP A 163 -9.63 11.61 4.97
C ASP A 163 -9.75 10.60 3.81
N ILE A 164 -8.68 9.82 3.58
CA ILE A 164 -8.56 8.86 2.49
C ILE A 164 -7.77 7.62 2.93
N ILE A 165 -8.21 6.46 2.46
CA ILE A 165 -7.57 5.17 2.70
C ILE A 165 -7.18 4.55 1.36
N TYR A 166 -5.91 4.19 1.26
CA TYR A 166 -5.29 3.46 0.17
C TYR A 166 -5.10 1.99 0.59
N PRO A 167 -6.05 1.09 0.27
CA PRO A 167 -6.04 -0.28 0.78
C PRO A 167 -5.07 -1.20 0.05
N GLY A 168 -4.68 -2.31 0.67
CA GLY A 168 -3.91 -3.38 0.02
C GLY A 168 -4.63 -3.96 -1.19
N HIS A 169 -5.96 -4.02 -1.15
CA HIS A 169 -6.79 -4.49 -2.26
C HIS A 169 -8.06 -3.65 -2.43
N GLY A 170 -8.55 -3.57 -3.67
CA GLY A 170 -9.79 -2.88 -4.01
C GLY A 170 -9.64 -1.38 -4.28
N PRO A 171 -10.76 -0.66 -4.46
CA PRO A 171 -10.75 0.78 -4.74
C PRO A 171 -10.31 1.64 -3.54
N VAL A 172 -9.95 2.88 -3.82
CA VAL A 172 -9.71 3.90 -2.78
C VAL A 172 -10.97 4.11 -1.95
N VAL A 173 -10.82 4.28 -0.63
CA VAL A 173 -11.93 4.62 0.27
C VAL A 173 -11.81 6.08 0.69
N GLU A 174 -12.80 6.88 0.33
CA GLU A 174 -12.94 8.26 0.82
C GLU A 174 -13.72 8.25 2.14
N VAL A 175 -13.12 8.79 3.18
CA VAL A 175 -13.76 8.89 4.51
C VAL A 175 -14.53 10.20 4.55
N ILE A 176 -15.78 10.15 4.09
CA ILE A 176 -16.66 11.31 4.16
C ILE A 176 -17.09 11.48 5.63
N CYS A 177 -16.47 12.44 6.32
CA CYS A 177 -16.98 12.91 7.60
C CYS A 177 -18.33 13.59 7.38
N ASN A 178 -19.44 12.85 7.56
CA ASN A 178 -20.74 13.45 7.82
C ASN A 178 -20.75 14.04 9.24
N LEU A 179 -20.07 15.17 9.43
CA LEU A 179 -20.29 16.01 10.61
C LEU A 179 -21.61 16.77 10.44
N SER A 180 -22.70 16.07 10.74
CA SER A 180 -23.95 16.68 11.19
C SER A 180 -24.74 15.64 11.99
N LEU A 181 -24.42 15.53 13.27
CA LEU A 181 -25.33 15.13 14.33
C LEU A 181 -25.42 16.29 15.34
#